data_AF-A0A925XD36-F1
#
_entry.id   AF-A0A925XD36-F1
#
_cell.length_a   1.000
_cell.length_b   1.000
_cell.length_c   1.000
_cell.angle_alpha   90.00
_cell.angle_beta   90.00
_cell.angle_gamma   90.00
#
_symmetry.space_group_name_H-M   'P 1'
#
loop_
_entity.id
_entity.type
_entity.pdbx_description
1 polymer ?
#
loop_
_entity_poly.entity_id
_entity_poly.type
_entity_poly.pdbx_seq_one_letter_code
_entity_poly.pdbx_strand_id
1 'polypeptide(L)'
;MTILEQLLDPAQTPHVRRLSQRSSAYLQTVVTNFTLTRSGSGLQLRLKIEDDPLTIVEGLGKRDIERVSRADGLDGRDQLQRRLDALADPDVMGYRVDCSTWPMRYANGGVLPIVHLEGRDYFLLFYRDIFPVGWNIANGASDDEEEWVDPGRIIHREFAEEVLFADPTEKLLYVYEPSADTHRFGFHRDALSAWKPHRPELATFRPVPMPFKWVDGPDSVRVEYGNEVHEHSGFFLSVTPDDHGIEVDRFVFIRAPGDTRLFCGEISDGRPLNHIVGLFEVSRLQPLYSGHEFVPDIFFFNGERYDGSRLPEILPQYLRHVGAEPPPGLSRMRREDQIRHYEELTVWFDFCPISRAIIGRYYQWLDAGTEQPNAPTANDIPTAMPVSHDPPSQQHDLFISHVSRHVDFARSLYESLCNKLSGSSVFLSAQSLAQQGESNYRVAIERALGHAHCLIVLLLDPDDLQSGWVNYEWMTFSSEIIAGRKQGKIFTLMDTERLTIDDLPLGLRQHEVVGLQRLSPRQAIDRLCEFLTPNLRAAKPKT
;
A
#
# COMPACT_ATOMS: atom_id res chain seq x y z
N MET A 1 37.05 1.62 7.02
CA MET A 1 35.88 1.94 6.20
C MET A 1 34.69 1.83 7.12
N THR A 2 33.89 2.89 7.29
CA THR A 2 32.65 2.80 8.08
C THR A 2 31.67 1.85 7.39
N ILE A 3 30.73 1.23 8.10
CA ILE A 3 29.72 0.36 7.47
C ILE A 3 28.97 1.11 6.36
N LEU A 4 28.64 2.38 6.58
CA LEU A 4 27.99 3.23 5.59
C LEU A 4 28.84 3.40 4.30
N GLU A 5 30.16 3.49 4.42
CA GLU A 5 31.06 3.48 3.26
C GLU A 5 31.07 2.13 2.55
N GLN A 6 30.97 1.00 3.28
CA GLN A 6 30.85 -0.33 2.67
C GLN A 6 29.51 -0.51 1.94
N LEU A 7 28.41 0.00 2.52
CA LEU A 7 27.08 -0.01 1.89
C LEU A 7 27.00 0.83 0.61
N LEU A 8 27.93 1.76 0.42
CA LEU A 8 28.05 2.58 -0.78
C LEU A 8 28.87 1.92 -1.88
N ASP A 9 29.62 0.85 -1.59
CA ASP A 9 30.44 0.14 -2.57
C ASP A 9 29.54 -0.78 -3.42
N PRO A 10 29.29 -0.46 -4.71
CA PRO A 10 28.40 -1.25 -5.55
C PRO A 10 28.89 -2.68 -5.78
N ALA A 11 30.19 -2.95 -5.59
CA ALA A 11 30.76 -4.28 -5.70
C ALA A 11 30.41 -5.15 -4.50
N GLN A 12 30.21 -4.53 -3.33
CA GLN A 12 29.83 -5.23 -2.11
C GLN A 12 28.33 -5.26 -1.95
N THR A 13 27.63 -4.15 -2.14
CA THR A 13 26.18 -4.01 -1.89
C THR A 13 25.46 -3.55 -3.15
N PRO A 14 25.34 -4.40 -4.18
CA PRO A 14 24.75 -4.01 -5.46
C PRO A 14 23.27 -3.57 -5.38
N HIS A 15 22.59 -3.84 -4.27
CA HIS A 15 21.17 -3.53 -4.09
C HIS A 15 20.91 -2.40 -3.07
N VAL A 16 21.96 -1.70 -2.64
CA VAL A 16 21.87 -0.48 -1.83
C VAL A 16 22.41 0.67 -2.66
N ARG A 17 21.60 1.70 -2.88
CA ARG A 17 21.92 2.83 -3.75
C ARG A 17 21.50 4.13 -3.11
N ARG A 18 22.01 5.26 -3.61
CA ARG A 18 21.40 6.55 -3.31
C ARG A 18 20.05 6.66 -4.02
N LEU A 19 19.11 7.38 -3.42
CA LEU A 19 17.79 7.66 -3.98
C LEU A 19 17.88 8.17 -5.44
N SER A 20 18.80 9.10 -5.69
CA SER A 20 19.07 9.70 -7.01
C SER A 20 19.56 8.71 -8.08
N GLN A 21 19.97 7.51 -7.69
CA GLN A 21 20.58 6.50 -8.58
C GLN A 21 19.66 5.31 -8.84
N ARG A 22 18.41 5.34 -8.37
CA ARG A 22 17.51 4.18 -8.41
C ARG A 22 16.87 3.96 -9.79
N SER A 23 16.51 2.71 -10.05
CA SER A 23 15.69 2.29 -11.19
C SER A 23 14.42 1.52 -10.78
N SER A 24 14.17 1.36 -9.47
CA SER A 24 13.13 0.52 -8.88
C SER A 24 12.17 1.33 -8.01
N ALA A 25 10.93 0.84 -7.90
CA ALA A 25 9.90 1.40 -7.02
C ALA A 25 9.95 0.85 -5.58
N TYR A 26 10.69 -0.23 -5.31
CA TYR A 26 10.86 -0.75 -3.94
C TYR A 26 11.74 0.19 -3.11
N LEU A 27 11.24 0.69 -1.99
CA LEU A 27 11.89 1.78 -1.24
C LEU A 27 11.88 1.55 0.27
N GLN A 28 13.04 1.16 0.80
CA GLN A 28 13.33 1.32 2.23
C GLN A 28 14.54 2.22 2.36
N THR A 29 14.54 3.14 3.32
CA THR A 29 15.71 4.00 3.56
C THR A 29 16.59 3.41 4.66
N VAL A 30 17.91 3.43 4.45
CA VAL A 30 18.89 3.14 5.51
C VAL A 30 19.05 4.38 6.37
N VAL A 31 18.75 4.25 7.66
CA VAL A 31 18.81 5.36 8.62
C VAL A 31 20.19 5.45 9.24
N THR A 32 20.71 6.67 9.37
CA THR A 32 22.02 6.92 10.00
C THR A 32 21.91 7.07 11.52
N ASN A 33 20.77 7.58 11.99
CA ASN A 33 20.44 7.71 13.40
C ASN A 33 18.93 7.90 13.58
N PHE A 34 18.43 7.59 14.77
CA PHE A 34 17.05 7.86 15.15
C PHE A 34 16.96 8.14 16.65
N THR A 35 15.85 8.70 17.11
CA THR A 35 15.58 8.88 18.55
C THR A 35 14.28 8.19 18.91
N LEU A 36 14.29 7.46 20.03
CA LEU A 36 13.09 6.95 20.67
C LEU A 36 12.89 7.70 21.98
N THR A 37 11.71 8.26 22.17
CA THR A 37 11.31 8.94 23.41
C THR A 37 9.99 8.37 23.90
N ARG A 38 9.84 8.20 25.21
CA ARG A 38 8.53 7.88 25.79
C ARG A 38 7.55 9.04 25.55
N SER A 39 6.34 8.71 25.13
CA SER A 39 5.25 9.66 24.91
C SER A 39 3.95 9.06 25.45
N GLY A 40 3.53 9.52 26.63
CA GLY A 40 2.40 8.92 27.34
C GLY A 40 2.65 7.44 27.67
N SER A 41 1.74 6.57 27.25
CA SER A 41 1.87 5.10 27.39
C SER A 41 2.66 4.43 26.26
N GLY A 42 3.08 5.19 25.24
CA GLY A 42 3.78 4.67 24.07
C GLY A 42 5.16 5.28 23.86
N LEU A 43 5.66 5.10 22.64
CA LEU A 43 6.93 5.60 22.13
C LEU A 43 6.70 6.56 20.97
N GLN A 44 7.50 7.60 20.91
CA GLN A 44 7.63 8.43 19.72
C GLN A 44 8.97 8.13 19.04
N LEU A 45 8.91 7.69 17.80
CA LEU A 45 10.06 7.63 16.90
C LEU A 45 10.30 8.98 16.26
N ARG A 46 11.55 9.46 16.30
CA ARG A 46 11.99 10.64 15.56
C ARG A 46 13.08 10.26 14.58
N LEU A 47 12.84 10.56 13.32
CA LEU A 47 13.74 10.29 12.20
C LEU A 47 13.99 11.57 11.41
N LYS A 48 15.19 11.66 10.84
CA LYS A 48 15.51 12.61 9.78
C LYS A 48 15.99 11.83 8.57
N ILE A 49 15.26 11.97 7.46
CA ILE A 49 15.63 11.39 6.17
C ILE A 49 16.39 12.47 5.40
N GLU A 50 17.56 12.13 4.88
CA GLU A 50 18.37 13.02 4.03
C GLU A 50 17.66 13.26 2.68
N ASP A 51 18.02 14.31 1.94
CA ASP A 51 17.42 14.58 0.62
C ASP A 51 17.78 13.52 -0.44
N ASP A 52 18.92 12.84 -0.27
CA ASP A 52 19.37 11.74 -1.13
C ASP A 52 19.79 10.55 -0.27
N PRO A 53 18.85 9.88 0.43
CA PRO A 53 19.19 8.85 1.39
C PRO A 53 19.74 7.61 0.69
N LEU A 54 20.44 6.77 1.45
CA LEU A 54 20.68 5.39 1.03
C LEU A 54 19.36 4.61 1.06
N THR A 55 19.09 3.89 -0.01
CA THR A 55 17.87 3.10 -0.21
C THR A 55 18.20 1.67 -0.59
N ILE A 56 17.34 0.75 -0.13
CA ILE A 56 17.29 -0.63 -0.59
C ILE A 56 16.40 -0.65 -1.83
N VAL A 57 16.95 -1.00 -2.99
CA VAL A 57 16.21 -0.94 -4.28
C VAL A 57 15.50 -2.25 -4.65
N GLU A 58 15.80 -3.33 -3.94
CA GLU A 58 15.11 -4.63 -4.05
C GLU A 58 15.37 -5.48 -2.80
N GLY A 59 14.61 -6.56 -2.61
CA GLY A 59 14.68 -7.40 -1.40
C GLY A 59 16.08 -7.94 -1.06
N LEU A 60 17.00 -8.06 -2.02
CA LEU A 60 18.39 -8.45 -1.76
C LEU A 60 19.20 -7.45 -0.95
N GLY A 61 18.85 -6.17 -0.97
CA GLY A 61 19.58 -5.16 -0.21
C GLY A 61 19.51 -5.40 1.30
N LYS A 62 18.47 -6.10 1.79
CA LYS A 62 18.41 -6.57 3.19
C LYS A 62 19.56 -7.53 3.53
N ARG A 63 19.88 -8.46 2.62
CA ARG A 63 21.00 -9.40 2.77
C ARG A 63 22.34 -8.70 2.62
N ASP A 64 22.42 -7.70 1.76
CA ASP A 64 23.62 -6.87 1.62
C ASP A 64 23.94 -6.14 2.94
N ILE A 65 22.93 -5.54 3.58
CA ILE A 65 23.09 -4.91 4.89
C ILE A 65 23.49 -5.92 5.95
N GLU A 66 22.81 -7.07 6.03
CA GLU A 66 23.13 -8.10 7.02
C GLU A 66 24.58 -8.60 6.86
N ARG A 67 24.99 -8.92 5.62
CA ARG A 67 26.33 -9.43 5.31
C ARG A 67 27.42 -8.45 5.73
N VAL A 68 27.29 -7.18 5.37
CA VAL A 68 28.25 -6.13 5.73
C VAL A 68 28.29 -5.95 7.25
N SER A 69 27.13 -5.93 7.90
CA SER A 69 27.03 -5.71 9.35
C SER A 69 27.66 -6.86 10.15
N ARG A 70 27.56 -8.11 9.67
CA ARG A 70 28.17 -9.28 10.32
C ARG A 70 29.66 -9.42 10.04
N ALA A 71 30.15 -8.98 8.88
CA ALA A 71 31.55 -9.09 8.48
C ALA A 71 32.50 -8.31 9.41
N ASP A 72 32.04 -7.18 9.96
CA ASP A 72 32.83 -6.34 10.84
C ASP A 72 32.92 -6.87 12.30
N GLY A 73 32.21 -7.96 12.64
CA GLY A 73 32.31 -8.61 13.96
C GLY A 73 31.87 -7.73 15.15
N LEU A 74 31.06 -6.70 14.89
CA LEU A 74 30.71 -5.68 15.87
C LEU A 74 29.59 -6.16 16.80
N ASP A 75 29.74 -5.88 18.10
CA ASP A 75 28.71 -5.97 19.17
C ASP A 75 27.56 -4.96 18.97
N GLY A 76 27.42 -4.38 17.77
CA GLY A 76 26.46 -3.32 17.45
C GLY A 76 25.00 -3.76 17.62
N ARG A 77 24.68 -4.98 17.18
CA ARG A 77 23.35 -5.61 17.38
C ARG A 77 23.02 -5.71 18.87
N ASP A 78 23.90 -6.32 19.65
CA ASP A 78 23.68 -6.57 21.08
C ASP A 78 23.69 -5.25 21.88
N GLN A 79 24.49 -4.25 21.46
CA GLN A 79 24.43 -2.91 22.02
C GLN A 79 23.10 -2.22 21.75
N LEU A 80 22.58 -2.32 20.52
CA LEU A 80 21.27 -1.81 20.17
C LEU A 80 20.20 -2.52 21.00
N GLN A 81 20.22 -3.85 21.06
CA GLN A 81 19.27 -4.63 21.86
C GLN A 81 19.30 -4.22 23.34
N ARG A 82 20.48 -4.09 23.97
CA ARG A 82 20.60 -3.62 25.36
C ARG A 82 20.00 -2.23 25.57
N ARG A 83 20.08 -1.33 24.58
CA ARG A 83 19.46 0.00 24.65
C ARG A 83 17.95 -0.07 24.47
N LEU A 84 17.45 -0.94 23.59
CA LEU A 84 16.01 -1.19 23.44
C LEU A 84 15.44 -1.78 24.74
N ASP A 85 16.12 -2.76 25.35
CA ASP A 85 15.71 -3.39 26.61
C ASP A 85 15.67 -2.38 27.75
N ALA A 86 16.58 -1.41 27.77
CA ALA A 86 16.57 -0.33 28.75
C ALA A 86 15.33 0.58 28.65
N LEU A 87 14.61 0.62 27.53
CA LEU A 87 13.28 1.26 27.46
C LEU A 87 12.20 0.52 28.24
N ALA A 88 12.45 -0.67 28.77
CA ALA A 88 11.52 -1.25 29.72
C ALA A 88 11.55 -0.48 31.05
N ASP A 89 12.68 0.17 31.40
CA ASP A 89 12.84 0.95 32.62
C ASP A 89 12.05 2.27 32.54
N PRO A 90 11.07 2.52 33.43
CA PRO A 90 10.27 3.74 33.43
C PRO A 90 11.10 5.02 33.63
N ASP A 91 12.29 4.95 34.22
CA ASP A 91 13.16 6.12 34.44
C ASP A 91 13.90 6.56 33.16
N VAL A 92 13.96 5.70 32.15
CA VAL A 92 14.56 6.03 30.84
C VAL A 92 13.54 6.74 29.97
N MET A 93 13.71 8.06 29.80
CA MET A 93 12.80 8.90 28.99
C MET A 93 13.01 8.79 27.48
N GLY A 94 14.20 8.36 27.06
CA GLY A 94 14.54 8.19 25.65
C GLY A 94 16.03 8.14 25.39
N TYR A 95 16.41 7.81 24.16
CA TYR A 95 17.81 7.77 23.71
C TYR A 95 17.87 8.00 22.21
N ARG A 96 19.04 8.49 21.81
CA ARG A 96 19.45 8.58 20.43
C ARG A 96 20.26 7.34 20.07
N VAL A 97 19.88 6.70 18.98
CA VAL A 97 20.60 5.58 18.39
C VAL A 97 21.43 6.09 17.23
N ASP A 98 22.71 5.74 17.25
CA ASP A 98 23.62 5.90 16.12
C ASP A 98 23.69 4.56 15.39
N CYS A 99 23.36 4.55 14.10
CA CYS A 99 23.30 3.35 13.27
C CYS A 99 24.58 3.15 12.44
N SER A 100 25.65 3.91 12.69
CA SER A 100 26.92 3.80 11.97
C SER A 100 27.62 2.45 12.15
N THR A 101 27.38 1.76 13.27
CA THR A 101 27.93 0.43 13.59
C THR A 101 26.93 -0.71 13.42
N TRP A 102 25.64 -0.38 13.28
CA TRP A 102 24.57 -1.34 13.00
C TRP A 102 23.47 -0.60 12.22
N PRO A 103 23.56 -0.59 10.87
CA PRO A 103 22.61 0.13 10.04
C PRO A 103 21.20 -0.38 10.27
N MET A 104 20.24 0.53 10.35
CA MET A 104 18.83 0.18 10.42
C MET A 104 18.13 0.65 9.15
N ARG A 105 16.99 0.05 8.80
CA ARG A 105 16.13 0.41 7.68
C ARG A 105 14.78 0.89 8.21
N TYR A 106 14.22 1.89 7.54
CA TYR A 106 12.89 2.44 7.81
C TYR A 106 12.04 2.43 6.53
N ALA A 107 10.78 2.85 6.65
CA ALA A 107 9.74 2.83 5.63
C ALA A 107 9.25 1.41 5.31
N ASN A 108 8.86 0.72 6.37
CA ASN A 108 8.06 -0.50 6.32
C ASN A 108 6.88 -0.33 7.25
N GLY A 109 5.76 -0.90 6.84
CA GLY A 109 4.59 -0.95 7.67
C GLY A 109 3.80 -2.21 7.36
N GLY A 110 3.09 -2.66 8.37
CA GLY A 110 2.27 -3.84 8.27
C GLY A 110 1.04 -3.76 9.14
N VAL A 111 0.25 -4.81 9.00
CA VAL A 111 -0.96 -5.00 9.76
C VAL A 111 -0.92 -6.38 10.39
N LEU A 112 -1.17 -6.46 11.69
CA LEU A 112 -1.47 -7.71 12.38
C LEU A 112 -2.99 -7.89 12.38
N PRO A 113 -3.56 -8.77 11.53
CA PRO A 113 -5.00 -9.00 11.51
C PRO A 113 -5.37 -10.00 12.60
N ILE A 114 -6.35 -9.63 13.42
CA ILE A 114 -7.00 -10.48 14.42
C ILE A 114 -8.38 -10.85 13.86
N VAL A 115 -8.51 -12.09 13.42
CA VAL A 115 -9.73 -12.60 12.78
C VAL A 115 -10.57 -13.34 13.80
N HIS A 116 -11.78 -12.86 14.02
CA HIS A 116 -12.80 -13.57 14.76
C HIS A 116 -13.49 -14.59 13.85
N LEU A 117 -13.30 -15.87 14.12
CA LEU A 117 -13.85 -16.99 13.36
C LEU A 117 -14.35 -18.08 14.32
N GLU A 118 -15.57 -18.55 14.12
CA GLU A 118 -16.16 -19.66 14.91
C GLU A 118 -16.12 -19.44 16.44
N GLY A 119 -16.24 -18.18 16.87
CA GLY A 119 -16.26 -17.81 18.29
C GLY A 119 -14.88 -17.68 18.94
N ARG A 120 -13.81 -17.67 18.16
CA ARG A 120 -12.42 -17.50 18.63
C ARG A 120 -11.69 -16.44 17.83
N ASP A 121 -10.69 -15.84 18.45
CA ASP A 121 -9.82 -14.87 17.80
C ASP A 121 -8.51 -15.53 17.39
N TYR A 122 -8.08 -15.23 16.16
CA TYR A 122 -6.87 -15.77 15.56
C TYR A 122 -5.98 -14.64 15.04
N PHE A 123 -4.67 -14.73 15.26
CA PHE A 123 -3.74 -13.98 14.43
C PHE A 123 -3.70 -14.60 13.04
N LEU A 124 -3.88 -13.78 12.01
CA LEU A 124 -3.70 -14.17 10.62
C LEU A 124 -2.29 -13.82 10.18
N LEU A 125 -1.50 -14.83 9.81
CA LEU A 125 -0.12 -14.67 9.38
C LEU A 125 0.13 -15.40 8.05
N PHE A 126 1.08 -14.91 7.26
CA PHE A 126 1.47 -15.44 5.96
C PHE A 126 2.80 -16.16 6.05
N TYR A 127 2.89 -17.36 5.50
CA TYR A 127 4.14 -18.11 5.50
C TYR A 127 5.11 -17.56 4.45
N ARG A 128 6.23 -16.99 4.91
CA ARG A 128 7.29 -16.42 4.09
C ARG A 128 8.43 -17.42 3.92
N ASP A 129 8.78 -17.72 2.67
CA ASP A 129 9.83 -18.66 2.28
C ASP A 129 11.15 -17.98 1.85
N ILE A 130 11.25 -16.68 2.07
CA ILE A 130 12.44 -15.87 1.80
C ILE A 130 12.87 -15.13 3.05
N PHE A 131 14.15 -14.78 3.19
CA PHE A 131 14.67 -14.15 4.39
C PHE A 131 13.90 -12.85 4.79
N PRO A 132 13.53 -12.70 6.09
CA PRO A 132 13.54 -13.74 7.12
C PRO A 132 12.45 -14.80 6.85
N VAL A 133 12.79 -16.08 6.93
CA VAL A 133 11.84 -17.18 6.71
C VAL A 133 11.01 -17.44 7.95
N GLY A 134 9.69 -17.62 7.78
CA GLY A 134 8.78 -17.87 8.89
C GLY A 134 7.39 -17.29 8.67
N TRP A 135 6.58 -17.26 9.72
CA TRP A 135 5.27 -16.63 9.74
C TRP A 135 5.41 -15.12 9.86
N ASN A 136 4.83 -14.41 8.90
CA ASN A 136 4.86 -12.96 8.81
C ASN A 136 3.46 -12.34 8.95
N ILE A 137 3.37 -11.12 9.45
CA ILE A 137 2.21 -10.26 9.27
C ILE A 137 2.10 -9.82 7.80
N ALA A 138 0.95 -9.28 7.40
CA ALA A 138 0.86 -8.58 6.11
C ALA A 138 1.68 -7.30 6.20
N ASN A 139 2.77 -7.22 5.44
CA ASN A 139 3.79 -6.20 5.58
C ASN A 139 4.68 -6.16 4.35
N GLY A 140 4.97 -4.93 3.95
CA GLY A 140 5.97 -4.66 2.94
C GLY A 140 6.65 -3.32 3.12
N ALA A 141 7.46 -3.01 2.12
CA ALA A 141 8.23 -1.78 2.07
C ALA A 141 7.48 -0.70 1.32
N SER A 142 7.92 0.54 1.50
CA SER A 142 7.42 1.69 0.74
C SER A 142 7.51 1.48 -0.78
N ASP A 143 6.49 1.95 -1.49
CA ASP A 143 6.41 2.04 -2.96
C ASP A 143 6.82 3.42 -3.48
N ASP A 144 6.76 4.44 -2.62
CA ASP A 144 7.13 5.81 -2.91
C ASP A 144 7.63 6.57 -1.66
N GLU A 145 8.00 7.83 -1.85
CA GLU A 145 8.52 8.71 -0.79
C GLU A 145 7.40 9.28 0.11
N GLU A 146 6.15 9.32 -0.37
CA GLU A 146 5.02 9.79 0.45
C GLU A 146 4.75 8.79 1.59
N GLU A 147 4.91 7.51 1.30
CA GLU A 147 4.87 6.42 2.28
C GLU A 147 6.02 6.46 3.32
N TRP A 148 7.14 7.16 3.06
CA TRP A 148 8.19 7.35 4.07
C TRP A 148 7.74 8.26 5.20
N VAL A 149 7.06 9.35 4.83
CA VAL A 149 6.64 10.39 5.77
C VAL A 149 5.28 10.09 6.39
N ASP A 150 4.44 9.29 5.73
CA ASP A 150 3.16 8.81 6.21
C ASP A 150 3.06 7.26 6.15
N PRO A 151 3.56 6.56 7.19
CA PRO A 151 3.52 5.10 7.26
C PRO A 151 2.12 4.50 7.20
N GLY A 152 1.08 5.29 7.51
CA GLY A 152 -0.31 4.84 7.41
C GLY A 152 -0.65 4.35 6.00
N ARG A 153 -0.08 4.98 4.98
CA ARG A 153 -0.28 4.59 3.57
C ARG A 153 0.23 3.18 3.29
N ILE A 154 1.42 2.83 3.77
CA ILE A 154 1.99 1.47 3.64
C ILE A 154 1.04 0.47 4.33
N ILE A 155 0.64 0.74 5.57
CA ILE A 155 -0.22 -0.16 6.36
C ILE A 155 -1.54 -0.43 5.65
N HIS A 156 -2.18 0.62 5.12
CA HIS A 156 -3.42 0.52 4.39
C HIS A 156 -3.26 -0.25 3.06
N ARG A 157 -2.16 0.00 2.34
CA ARG A 157 -1.80 -0.72 1.12
C ARG A 157 -1.62 -2.21 1.36
N GLU A 158 -0.72 -2.57 2.27
CA GLU A 158 -0.37 -3.96 2.57
C GLU A 158 -1.59 -4.74 3.07
N PHE A 159 -2.46 -4.10 3.87
CA PHE A 159 -3.73 -4.71 4.26
C PHE A 159 -4.65 -5.02 3.07
N ALA A 160 -4.74 -4.09 2.10
CA ALA A 160 -5.56 -4.25 0.90
C ALA A 160 -4.99 -5.29 -0.07
N GLU A 161 -3.66 -5.39 -0.14
CA GLU A 161 -2.93 -6.25 -1.05
C GLU A 161 -2.89 -7.70 -0.57
N GLU A 162 -2.55 -7.93 0.69
CA GLU A 162 -2.29 -9.29 1.15
C GLU A 162 -3.54 -10.03 1.63
N VAL A 163 -4.52 -9.32 2.20
CA VAL A 163 -5.63 -9.95 2.93
C VAL A 163 -6.90 -10.04 2.10
N LEU A 164 -7.22 -11.24 1.62
CA LEU A 164 -8.44 -11.52 0.84
C LEU A 164 -9.28 -12.62 1.50
N PHE A 165 -10.58 -12.35 1.70
CA PHE A 165 -11.54 -13.32 2.22
C PHE A 165 -12.63 -13.59 1.19
N ALA A 166 -13.08 -14.83 1.13
CA ALA A 166 -14.26 -15.19 0.34
C ALA A 166 -15.23 -16.03 1.17
N ASP A 167 -16.53 -15.75 1.02
CA ASP A 167 -17.62 -16.59 1.51
C ASP A 167 -18.22 -17.33 0.29
N PRO A 168 -17.90 -18.63 0.12
CA PRO A 168 -18.39 -19.40 -1.01
C PRO A 168 -19.88 -19.75 -0.89
N THR A 169 -20.45 -19.74 0.31
CA THR A 169 -21.87 -20.00 0.56
C THR A 169 -22.72 -18.84 0.05
N GLU A 170 -22.36 -17.61 0.42
CA GLU A 170 -23.05 -16.39 0.00
C GLU A 170 -22.50 -15.78 -1.31
N LYS A 171 -21.43 -16.38 -1.86
CA LYS A 171 -20.67 -15.90 -3.03
C LYS A 171 -20.24 -14.45 -2.86
N LEU A 172 -19.68 -14.13 -1.70
CA LEU A 172 -19.15 -12.81 -1.38
C LEU A 172 -17.64 -12.85 -1.37
N LEU A 173 -17.03 -11.76 -1.83
CA LEU A 173 -15.60 -11.52 -1.69
C LEU A 173 -15.43 -10.27 -0.83
N TYR A 174 -14.83 -10.40 0.34
CA TYR A 174 -14.57 -9.25 1.19
C TYR A 174 -13.26 -8.61 0.78
N VAL A 175 -13.33 -7.34 0.41
CA VAL A 175 -12.19 -6.54 0.00
C VAL A 175 -12.03 -5.35 0.92
N TYR A 176 -10.78 -4.99 1.18
CA TYR A 176 -10.46 -3.70 1.78
C TYR A 176 -10.17 -2.70 0.65
N GLU A 177 -10.94 -1.62 0.61
CA GLU A 177 -10.65 -0.46 -0.24
C GLU A 177 -10.29 0.69 0.71
N PRO A 178 -9.02 1.11 0.76
CA PRO A 178 -8.64 2.24 1.60
C PRO A 178 -9.24 3.55 1.07
N SER A 179 -9.34 4.57 1.92
CA SER A 179 -9.91 5.87 1.53
C SER A 179 -9.10 6.50 0.40
N ALA A 180 -9.75 7.38 -0.37
CA ALA A 180 -9.21 7.91 -1.63
C ALA A 180 -7.90 8.73 -1.52
N ASP A 181 -7.50 9.13 -0.32
CA ASP A 181 -6.24 9.84 -0.06
C ASP A 181 -5.01 8.91 -0.05
N THR A 182 -5.24 7.59 -0.08
CA THR A 182 -4.19 6.59 -0.26
C THR A 182 -4.08 6.30 -1.76
N HIS A 183 -3.12 6.92 -2.44
CA HIS A 183 -2.94 6.78 -3.88
C HIS A 183 -2.50 5.34 -4.25
N ARG A 184 -3.10 4.78 -5.33
CA ARG A 184 -2.73 3.55 -6.09
C ARG A 184 -3.55 2.26 -5.90
N PHE A 185 -4.56 2.19 -5.04
CA PHE A 185 -5.15 0.88 -4.70
C PHE A 185 -6.14 0.30 -5.73
N GLY A 186 -5.60 -0.41 -6.73
CA GLY A 186 -6.31 -1.38 -7.57
C GLY A 186 -5.95 -2.84 -7.27
N PHE A 187 -5.08 -3.09 -6.28
CA PHE A 187 -4.36 -4.36 -6.17
C PHE A 187 -5.20 -5.56 -5.80
N HIS A 188 -6.32 -5.40 -5.07
CA HIS A 188 -7.25 -6.53 -4.89
C HIS A 188 -7.75 -7.04 -6.25
N ARG A 189 -7.85 -6.19 -7.28
CA ARG A 189 -8.24 -6.61 -8.64
C ARG A 189 -7.13 -7.35 -9.35
N ASP A 190 -5.88 -6.93 -9.17
CA ASP A 190 -4.73 -7.60 -9.74
C ASP A 190 -4.53 -8.97 -9.07
N ALA A 191 -4.68 -9.03 -7.75
CA ALA A 191 -4.74 -10.28 -7.00
C ALA A 191 -5.88 -11.18 -7.49
N LEU A 192 -7.10 -10.67 -7.62
CA LEU A 192 -8.23 -11.46 -8.15
C LEU A 192 -8.02 -11.93 -9.58
N SER A 193 -7.43 -11.08 -10.43
CA SER A 193 -7.07 -11.40 -11.79
C SER A 193 -6.04 -12.54 -11.82
N ALA A 194 -5.03 -12.46 -10.96
CA ALA A 194 -4.01 -13.48 -10.79
C ALA A 194 -4.58 -14.80 -10.24
N TRP A 195 -5.58 -14.72 -9.35
CA TRP A 195 -6.25 -15.90 -8.78
C TRP A 195 -7.23 -16.56 -9.75
N LYS A 196 -7.84 -15.83 -10.68
CA LYS A 196 -8.89 -16.31 -11.59
C LYS A 196 -8.53 -17.60 -12.37
N PRO A 197 -7.31 -17.80 -12.90
CA PRO A 197 -6.94 -19.07 -13.55
C PRO A 197 -6.94 -20.27 -12.59
N HIS A 198 -6.67 -20.04 -11.30
CA HIS A 198 -6.62 -21.09 -10.28
C HIS A 198 -7.97 -21.30 -9.59
N ARG A 199 -8.78 -20.24 -9.51
CA ARG A 199 -10.06 -20.16 -8.79
C ARG A 199 -11.10 -19.40 -9.62
N PRO A 200 -11.57 -19.97 -10.74
CA PRO A 200 -12.51 -19.31 -11.64
C PRO A 200 -13.84 -18.97 -10.96
N GLU A 201 -14.22 -19.68 -9.90
CA GLU A 201 -15.41 -19.40 -9.09
C GLU A 201 -15.39 -18.00 -8.47
N LEU A 202 -14.21 -17.46 -8.11
CA LEU A 202 -14.08 -16.12 -7.50
C LEU A 202 -14.57 -15.01 -8.44
N ALA A 203 -14.50 -15.22 -9.76
CA ALA A 203 -15.03 -14.26 -10.73
C ALA A 203 -16.56 -14.12 -10.68
N THR A 204 -17.25 -15.05 -10.01
CA THR A 204 -18.71 -15.01 -9.80
C THR A 204 -19.09 -14.40 -8.46
N PHE A 205 -18.12 -14.13 -7.59
CA PHE A 205 -18.39 -13.62 -6.25
C PHE A 205 -18.55 -12.11 -6.30
N ARG A 206 -19.47 -11.58 -5.51
CA ARG A 206 -19.71 -10.14 -5.42
C ARG A 206 -18.72 -9.52 -4.43
N PRO A 207 -17.90 -8.54 -4.84
CA PRO A 207 -17.06 -7.81 -3.91
C PRO A 207 -17.92 -7.00 -2.94
N VAL A 208 -17.60 -7.06 -1.66
CA VAL A 208 -18.25 -6.31 -0.58
C VAL A 208 -17.19 -5.74 0.37
N PRO A 209 -17.45 -4.62 1.05
CA PRO A 209 -16.53 -4.10 2.04
C PRO A 209 -16.26 -5.11 3.15
N MET A 210 -14.98 -5.27 3.51
CA MET A 210 -14.58 -6.10 4.63
C MET A 210 -15.04 -5.48 5.96
N PRO A 211 -15.65 -6.25 6.87
CA PRO A 211 -15.99 -5.74 8.19
C PRO A 211 -14.78 -5.82 9.11
N PHE A 212 -14.19 -4.67 9.36
CA PHE A 212 -13.00 -4.55 10.19
C PHE A 212 -13.06 -3.34 11.13
N LYS A 213 -12.19 -3.34 12.14
CA LYS A 213 -11.98 -2.20 13.03
C LYS A 213 -10.49 -2.03 13.32
N TRP A 214 -9.96 -0.84 13.00
CA TRP A 214 -8.59 -0.47 13.35
C TRP A 214 -8.44 -0.27 14.85
N VAL A 215 -7.24 -0.56 15.35
CA VAL A 215 -6.81 -0.21 16.70
C VAL A 215 -5.79 0.91 16.59
N ASP A 216 -6.08 2.02 17.25
CA ASP A 216 -5.11 3.10 17.42
C ASP A 216 -4.11 2.69 18.49
N GLY A 217 -2.87 2.44 18.06
CA GLY A 217 -1.77 2.12 18.97
C GLY A 217 -1.26 3.34 19.74
N PRO A 218 -0.50 3.12 20.82
CA PRO A 218 -0.04 4.20 21.69
C PRO A 218 1.17 4.97 21.12
N ASP A 219 1.77 4.47 20.03
CA ASP A 219 3.03 4.99 19.50
C ASP A 219 2.79 6.03 18.39
N SER A 220 3.80 6.86 18.16
CA SER A 220 3.81 7.89 17.12
C SER A 220 5.14 7.96 16.38
N VAL A 221 5.11 8.52 15.18
CA VAL A 221 6.28 8.72 14.33
C VAL A 221 6.33 10.16 13.89
N ARG A 222 7.50 10.77 14.02
CA ARG A 222 7.83 12.11 13.53
C ARG A 222 9.00 12.02 12.56
N VAL A 223 8.74 12.29 11.29
CA VAL A 223 9.73 12.24 10.20
C VAL A 223 10.04 13.65 9.73
N GLU A 224 11.31 14.01 9.70
CA GLU A 224 11.81 15.22 9.06
C GLU A 224 12.36 14.83 7.68
N TYR A 225 11.79 15.37 6.59
CA TYR A 225 12.24 15.14 5.22
C TYR A 225 12.24 16.46 4.45
N GLY A 226 13.39 16.80 3.84
CA GLY A 226 13.61 18.15 3.31
C GLY A 226 13.43 19.23 4.38
N ASN A 227 12.50 20.15 4.13
CA ASN A 227 12.13 21.23 5.07
C ASN A 227 10.80 20.96 5.81
N GLU A 228 10.22 19.78 5.61
CA GLU A 228 8.92 19.42 6.15
C GLU A 228 9.06 18.49 7.36
N VAL A 229 8.05 18.56 8.23
CA VAL A 229 7.94 17.72 9.43
C VAL A 229 6.57 17.07 9.39
N HIS A 230 6.56 15.75 9.36
CA HIS A 230 5.36 14.94 9.32
C HIS A 230 5.26 14.19 10.65
N GLU A 231 4.08 14.23 11.27
CA GLU A 231 3.84 13.59 12.55
C GLU A 231 2.53 12.82 12.49
N HIS A 232 2.62 11.51 12.75
CA HIS A 232 1.53 10.57 12.65
C HIS A 232 1.47 9.73 13.94
N SER A 233 0.27 9.32 14.35
CA SER A 233 0.05 8.57 15.60
C SER A 233 -0.93 7.41 15.37
N GLY A 234 -1.18 6.64 16.43
CA GLY A 234 -2.05 5.47 16.35
C GLY A 234 -1.32 4.23 15.85
N PHE A 235 -0.03 4.09 16.15
CA PHE A 235 0.78 2.97 15.67
C PHE A 235 1.28 2.09 16.80
N PHE A 236 1.77 0.92 16.42
CA PHE A 236 2.63 0.07 17.22
C PHE A 236 4.01 0.06 16.58
N LEU A 237 4.98 0.58 17.30
CA LEU A 237 6.34 0.72 16.83
C LEU A 237 7.16 -0.50 17.26
N SER A 238 7.89 -1.08 16.31
CA SER A 238 8.85 -2.15 16.55
C SER A 238 10.23 -1.77 16.01
N VAL A 239 11.26 -2.04 16.80
CA VAL A 239 12.66 -1.95 16.35
C VAL A 239 13.28 -3.33 16.52
N THR A 240 13.73 -3.92 15.43
CA THR A 240 14.14 -5.32 15.33
C THR A 240 15.60 -5.38 14.86
N PRO A 241 16.57 -5.42 15.79
CA PRO A 241 17.99 -5.45 15.43
C PRO A 241 18.37 -6.62 14.52
N ASP A 242 17.67 -7.76 14.65
CA ASP A 242 17.92 -8.99 13.89
C ASP A 242 17.59 -8.90 12.40
N ASP A 243 16.62 -8.08 12.01
CA ASP A 243 16.25 -7.87 10.61
C ASP A 243 16.59 -6.45 10.11
N HIS A 244 17.38 -5.73 10.93
CA HIS A 244 17.75 -4.33 10.75
C HIS A 244 16.55 -3.37 10.64
N GLY A 245 15.34 -3.77 11.02
CA GLY A 245 14.09 -3.04 10.78
C GLY A 245 13.70 -2.05 11.87
N ILE A 246 13.18 -0.90 11.44
CA ILE A 246 12.28 -0.05 12.20
C ILE A 246 10.95 -0.08 11.46
N GLU A 247 9.93 -0.61 12.10
CA GLU A 247 8.64 -0.93 11.46
C GLU A 247 7.49 -0.30 12.25
N VAL A 248 6.50 0.17 11.51
CA VAL A 248 5.36 0.93 12.01
C VAL A 248 4.10 0.19 11.62
N ASP A 249 3.43 -0.41 12.58
CA ASP A 249 2.33 -1.33 12.32
C ASP A 249 1.01 -0.89 12.97
N ARG A 250 -0.09 -1.51 12.55
CA ARG A 250 -1.39 -1.42 13.23
C ARG A 250 -2.01 -2.79 13.46
N PHE A 251 -2.92 -2.85 14.42
CA PHE A 251 -3.80 -4.01 14.56
C PHE A 251 -5.12 -3.73 13.88
N VAL A 252 -5.70 -4.78 13.31
CA VAL A 252 -7.06 -4.73 12.77
C VAL A 252 -7.85 -5.94 13.26
N PHE A 253 -9.04 -5.70 13.79
CA PHE A 253 -9.98 -6.77 14.14
C PHE A 253 -10.94 -6.99 12.98
N ILE A 254 -11.06 -8.23 12.52
CA ILE A 254 -11.88 -8.61 11.37
C ILE A 254 -12.88 -9.66 11.83
N ARG A 255 -14.12 -9.59 11.36
CA ARG A 255 -15.09 -10.67 11.57
C ARG A 255 -15.26 -11.49 10.31
N ALA A 256 -14.87 -12.76 10.37
CA ALA A 256 -15.01 -13.69 9.27
C ALA A 256 -16.28 -14.56 9.42
N PRO A 257 -17.07 -14.77 8.35
CA PRO A 257 -18.09 -15.82 8.30
C PRO A 257 -17.54 -17.22 8.60
N GLY A 258 -18.38 -18.16 9.05
CA GLY A 258 -17.93 -19.51 9.43
C GLY A 258 -17.35 -20.34 8.27
N ASP A 259 -17.84 -20.16 7.04
CA ASP A 259 -17.36 -20.88 5.85
C ASP A 259 -16.29 -20.09 5.05
N THR A 260 -15.61 -19.17 5.74
CA THR A 260 -14.60 -18.30 5.12
C THR A 260 -13.46 -19.07 4.49
N ARG A 261 -13.07 -18.65 3.29
CA ARG A 261 -11.82 -19.00 2.62
C ARG A 261 -10.87 -17.81 2.65
N LEU A 262 -9.59 -18.07 2.97
CA LEU A 262 -8.54 -17.05 2.98
C LEU A 262 -7.59 -17.25 1.80
N PHE A 263 -7.20 -16.15 1.18
CA PHE A 263 -6.21 -16.11 0.11
C PHE A 263 -5.13 -15.10 0.46
N CYS A 264 -3.90 -15.42 0.08
CA CYS A 264 -2.84 -14.43 -0.01
C CYS A 264 -3.02 -13.65 -1.31
N GLY A 265 -3.16 -12.33 -1.21
CA GLY A 265 -3.31 -11.46 -2.37
C GLY A 265 -1.98 -10.98 -2.97
N GLU A 266 -0.83 -11.31 -2.38
CA GLU A 266 0.47 -10.95 -2.94
C GLU A 266 0.71 -11.62 -4.31
N ILE A 267 1.19 -10.82 -5.27
CA ILE A 267 1.40 -11.24 -6.66
C ILE A 267 2.85 -11.06 -7.09
N SER A 268 3.30 -11.91 -8.00
CA SER A 268 4.60 -11.80 -8.68
C SER A 268 4.42 -12.13 -10.16
N ASP A 269 4.76 -11.18 -11.03
CA ASP A 269 4.60 -11.28 -12.48
C ASP A 269 3.18 -11.72 -12.90
N GLY A 270 2.16 -11.10 -12.28
CA GLY A 270 0.75 -11.39 -12.55
C GLY A 270 0.24 -12.75 -12.07
N ARG A 271 1.01 -13.46 -11.24
CA ARG A 271 0.64 -14.75 -10.62
C ARG A 271 0.55 -14.61 -9.11
N PRO A 272 -0.38 -15.29 -8.43
CA PRO A 272 -0.45 -15.25 -6.98
C PRO A 272 0.75 -15.99 -6.39
N LEU A 273 1.42 -15.38 -5.42
CA LEU A 273 2.44 -16.08 -4.63
C LEU A 273 1.82 -17.21 -3.83
N ASN A 274 0.55 -17.06 -3.44
CA ASN A 274 -0.23 -18.10 -2.77
C ASN A 274 0.48 -18.58 -1.49
N HIS A 275 0.93 -17.62 -0.69
CA HIS A 275 1.46 -17.87 0.64
C HIS A 275 0.45 -18.67 1.46
N ILE A 276 0.95 -19.64 2.24
CA ILE A 276 0.12 -20.34 3.22
C ILE A 276 -0.35 -19.32 4.24
N VAL A 277 -1.67 -19.21 4.45
CA VAL A 277 -2.26 -18.29 5.41
C VAL A 277 -2.59 -19.06 6.69
N GLY A 278 -1.82 -18.85 7.76
CA GLY A 278 -2.00 -19.50 9.06
C GLY A 278 -2.88 -18.67 9.99
N LEU A 279 -3.76 -19.34 10.73
CA LEU A 279 -4.53 -18.76 11.84
C LEU A 279 -4.07 -19.38 13.16
N PHE A 280 -3.57 -18.53 14.06
CA PHE A 280 -3.06 -18.90 15.37
C PHE A 280 -3.99 -18.39 16.46
N GLU A 281 -4.62 -19.29 17.22
CA GLU A 281 -5.57 -18.93 18.27
C GLU A 281 -4.85 -18.06 19.32
N VAL A 282 -5.33 -16.82 19.49
CA VAL A 282 -4.68 -15.79 20.30
C VAL A 282 -4.47 -16.28 21.74
N SER A 283 -5.51 -16.86 22.34
CA SER A 283 -5.47 -17.34 23.72
C SER A 283 -4.45 -18.47 23.94
N ARG A 284 -4.30 -19.35 22.95
CA ARG A 284 -3.40 -20.51 22.99
C ARG A 284 -1.96 -20.10 22.71
N LEU A 285 -1.75 -19.08 21.87
CA LEU A 285 -0.42 -18.60 21.52
C LEU A 285 0.21 -17.77 22.65
N GLN A 286 -0.58 -17.09 23.48
CA GLN A 286 -0.07 -16.18 24.54
C GLN A 286 0.97 -16.80 25.48
N PRO A 287 0.81 -18.03 26.02
CA PRO A 287 1.87 -18.62 26.84
C PRO A 287 3.06 -19.18 26.04
N LEU A 288 2.97 -19.24 24.70
CA LEU A 288 3.92 -19.95 23.84
C LEU A 288 4.72 -19.04 22.91
N TYR A 289 4.30 -17.79 22.67
CA TYR A 289 4.86 -16.94 21.61
C TYR A 289 6.35 -16.59 21.80
N SER A 290 6.91 -16.79 22.99
CA SER A 290 8.36 -16.65 23.24
C SER A 290 9.18 -17.87 22.80
N GLY A 291 8.52 -18.99 22.48
CA GLY A 291 9.16 -20.21 21.99
C GLY A 291 9.60 -20.10 20.52
N HIS A 292 9.80 -21.25 19.90
CA HIS A 292 10.13 -21.41 18.48
C HIS A 292 9.24 -22.50 17.88
N GLU A 293 9.21 -22.58 16.55
CA GLU A 293 8.41 -23.57 15.79
C GLU A 293 6.90 -23.51 16.08
N PHE A 294 6.23 -22.61 15.37
CA PHE A 294 4.81 -22.36 15.50
C PHE A 294 4.04 -23.05 14.36
N VAL A 295 3.12 -23.91 14.73
CA VAL A 295 2.16 -24.51 13.80
C VAL A 295 0.80 -23.82 14.02
N PRO A 296 0.17 -23.30 12.95
CA PRO A 296 -1.14 -22.66 13.08
C PRO A 296 -2.19 -23.69 13.50
N ASP A 297 -3.23 -23.26 14.19
CA ASP A 297 -4.35 -24.13 14.56
C ASP A 297 -5.09 -24.60 13.30
N ILE A 298 -5.31 -23.67 12.37
CA ILE A 298 -5.86 -23.92 11.04
C ILE A 298 -5.09 -23.07 10.03
N PHE A 299 -4.97 -23.53 8.79
CA PHE A 299 -4.35 -22.76 7.73
C PHE A 299 -5.09 -22.90 6.41
N PHE A 300 -4.77 -22.01 5.48
CA PHE A 300 -5.31 -22.00 4.14
C PHE A 300 -4.20 -22.06 3.11
N PHE A 301 -4.41 -22.90 2.09
CA PHE A 301 -3.54 -22.97 0.93
C PHE A 301 -4.41 -23.17 -0.32
N ASN A 302 -4.15 -22.38 -1.37
CA ASN A 302 -5.07 -22.25 -2.50
C ASN A 302 -6.51 -21.84 -2.10
N GLY A 303 -6.74 -21.26 -0.91
CA GLY A 303 -8.09 -20.98 -0.41
C GLY A 303 -8.84 -22.17 0.18
N GLU A 304 -8.23 -23.36 0.25
CA GLU A 304 -8.80 -24.49 0.98
C GLU A 304 -8.34 -24.47 2.44
N ARG A 305 -9.24 -24.83 3.36
CA ARG A 305 -8.97 -24.89 4.80
C ARG A 305 -8.37 -26.24 5.20
N TYR A 306 -7.35 -26.19 6.05
CA TYR A 306 -6.66 -27.37 6.60
C TYR A 306 -6.46 -27.23 8.11
N ASP A 307 -6.40 -28.37 8.78
CA ASP A 307 -5.93 -28.46 10.17
C ASP A 307 -4.40 -28.31 10.22
N GLY A 308 -3.88 -27.62 11.23
CA GLY A 308 -2.44 -27.40 11.44
C GLY A 308 -1.57 -28.65 11.32
N SER A 309 -2.07 -29.81 11.74
CA SER A 309 -1.34 -31.08 11.66
C SER A 309 -1.01 -31.53 10.23
N ARG A 310 -1.70 -30.98 9.22
CA ARG A 310 -1.46 -31.27 7.80
C ARG A 310 -0.43 -30.36 7.14
N LEU A 311 0.13 -29.39 7.86
CA LEU A 311 1.12 -28.47 7.30
C LEU A 311 2.32 -29.18 6.64
N PRO A 312 2.90 -30.26 7.22
CA PRO A 312 4.00 -30.98 6.57
C PRO A 312 3.63 -31.64 5.22
N GLU A 313 2.35 -31.97 5.02
CA GLU A 313 1.84 -32.53 3.76
C GLU A 313 1.68 -31.46 2.67
N ILE A 314 1.28 -30.25 3.07
CA ILE A 314 0.98 -29.14 2.16
C ILE A 314 2.22 -28.33 1.82
N LEU A 315 3.15 -28.14 2.76
CA LEU A 315 4.35 -27.33 2.56
C LEU A 315 5.15 -27.70 1.30
N PRO A 316 5.41 -28.99 0.99
CA PRO A 316 6.12 -29.36 -0.25
C PRO A 316 5.37 -28.95 -1.52
N GLN A 317 4.03 -28.84 -1.48
CA GLN A 317 3.23 -28.37 -2.61
C GLN A 317 3.40 -26.87 -2.80
N TYR A 318 3.36 -26.11 -1.71
CA TYR A 318 3.65 -24.67 -1.71
C TYR A 318 5.05 -24.38 -2.24
N LEU A 319 6.09 -25.07 -1.73
CA LEU A 319 7.47 -24.87 -2.18
C LEU A 319 7.67 -25.20 -3.67
N ARG A 320 6.97 -26.23 -4.17
CA ARG A 320 6.96 -26.52 -5.62
C ARG A 320 6.29 -25.41 -6.43
N HIS A 321 5.25 -24.76 -5.90
CA HIS A 321 4.57 -23.64 -6.56
C HIS A 321 5.52 -22.44 -6.71
N VAL A 322 6.13 -21.99 -5.61
CA VAL A 322 7.03 -20.82 -5.62
C VAL A 322 8.39 -21.12 -6.27
N GLY A 323 8.83 -22.38 -6.26
CA GLY A 323 10.06 -22.84 -6.93
C GLY A 323 9.88 -23.28 -8.39
N ALA A 324 8.66 -23.23 -8.94
CA ALA A 324 8.39 -23.69 -10.29
C ALA A 324 9.09 -22.83 -11.36
N GLU A 325 9.50 -23.47 -12.46
CA GLU A 325 9.94 -22.74 -13.65
C GLU A 325 8.79 -21.89 -14.20
N PRO A 326 9.04 -20.62 -14.53
CA PRO A 326 8.02 -19.75 -15.06
C PRO A 326 7.69 -20.14 -16.52
N PRO A 327 6.48 -19.80 -16.98
CA PRO A 327 6.18 -19.75 -18.41
C PRO A 327 7.18 -18.82 -19.16
N PRO A 328 7.40 -19.03 -20.47
CA PRO A 328 8.26 -18.17 -21.28
C PRO A 328 7.88 -16.69 -21.15
N GLY A 329 8.86 -15.85 -20.83
CA GLY A 329 8.68 -14.40 -20.70
C GLY A 329 8.35 -13.89 -19.29
N LEU A 330 8.22 -14.77 -18.29
CA LEU A 330 8.07 -14.40 -16.88
C LEU A 330 9.31 -14.78 -16.08
N SER A 331 9.54 -14.13 -14.93
CA SER A 331 10.64 -14.44 -14.03
C SER A 331 10.29 -15.59 -13.10
N ARG A 332 11.29 -16.32 -12.59
CA ARG A 332 11.06 -17.26 -11.48
C ARG A 332 10.57 -16.46 -10.26
N MET A 333 9.57 -16.98 -9.53
CA MET A 333 9.09 -16.34 -8.30
C MET A 333 10.18 -16.36 -7.21
N ARG A 334 11.01 -17.40 -7.21
CA ARG A 334 12.16 -17.55 -6.30
C ARG A 334 13.44 -17.83 -7.08
N ARG A 335 14.50 -17.13 -6.69
CA ARG A 335 15.84 -17.36 -7.21
C ARG A 335 16.50 -18.56 -6.52
N GLU A 336 17.53 -19.10 -7.16
CA GLU A 336 18.26 -20.27 -6.65
C GLU A 336 18.95 -20.01 -5.31
N ASP A 337 19.41 -18.79 -5.07
CA ASP A 337 20.02 -18.40 -3.79
C ASP A 337 19.00 -18.36 -2.64
N GLN A 338 17.74 -18.02 -2.94
CA GLN A 338 16.66 -18.01 -1.97
C GLN A 338 16.20 -19.42 -1.63
N ILE A 339 16.03 -20.28 -2.64
CA ILE A 339 15.69 -21.69 -2.47
C ILE A 339 16.76 -22.40 -1.61
N ARG A 340 18.03 -22.21 -1.95
CA ARG A 340 19.14 -22.79 -1.19
C ARG A 340 19.16 -22.30 0.26
N HIS A 341 18.99 -21.00 0.48
CA HIS A 341 18.94 -20.45 1.83
C HIS A 341 17.82 -21.10 2.66
N TYR A 342 16.63 -21.27 2.08
CA TYR A 342 15.51 -21.95 2.72
C TYR A 342 15.82 -23.42 3.06
N GLU A 343 16.47 -24.15 2.15
CA GLU A 343 16.87 -25.55 2.35
C GLU A 343 17.94 -25.73 3.44
N GLU A 344 18.77 -24.71 3.67
CA GLU A 344 19.83 -24.70 4.69
C GLU A 344 19.30 -24.36 6.11
N LEU A 345 18.04 -23.96 6.25
CA LEU A 345 17.47 -23.61 7.55
C LEU A 345 17.31 -24.85 8.44
N THR A 346 17.46 -24.62 9.74
CA THR A 346 17.19 -25.61 10.78
C THR A 346 15.81 -25.43 11.42
N VAL A 347 15.20 -24.26 11.22
CA VAL A 347 13.89 -23.88 11.76
C VAL A 347 13.11 -23.18 10.65
N TRP A 348 11.97 -23.76 10.24
CA TRP A 348 11.16 -23.24 9.13
C TRP A 348 9.92 -22.49 9.56
N PHE A 349 9.36 -22.81 10.73
CA PHE A 349 8.04 -22.35 11.18
C PHE A 349 8.13 -21.36 12.32
N ASP A 350 9.24 -20.61 12.43
CA ASP A 350 9.33 -19.56 13.43
C ASP A 350 8.50 -18.32 13.03
N PHE A 351 8.29 -17.39 13.95
CA PHE A 351 7.84 -16.05 13.60
C PHE A 351 8.99 -15.25 13.01
N CYS A 352 8.72 -14.51 11.94
CA CYS A 352 9.62 -13.45 11.51
C CYS A 352 9.88 -12.48 12.67
N PRO A 353 11.08 -11.87 12.79
CA PRO A 353 11.41 -10.98 13.90
C PRO A 353 10.36 -9.89 14.13
N ILE A 354 9.86 -9.25 13.06
CA ILE A 354 8.77 -8.28 13.17
C ILE A 354 7.49 -8.89 13.73
N SER A 355 7.09 -10.07 13.24
CA SER A 355 5.83 -10.71 13.67
C SER A 355 5.87 -11.09 15.14
N ARG A 356 7.04 -11.53 15.61
CA ARG A 356 7.27 -11.75 17.04
C ARG A 356 7.16 -10.47 17.85
N ALA A 357 7.80 -9.39 17.38
CA ALA A 357 7.78 -8.10 18.05
C ALA A 357 6.34 -7.56 18.16
N ILE A 358 5.59 -7.55 17.06
CA ILE A 358 4.25 -6.99 17.00
C ILE A 358 3.21 -7.82 17.77
N ILE A 359 3.32 -9.15 17.78
CA ILE A 359 2.51 -10.02 18.66
C ILE A 359 2.84 -9.73 20.13
N GLY A 360 4.11 -9.52 20.47
CA GLY A 360 4.50 -9.07 21.81
C GLY A 360 3.87 -7.73 22.20
N ARG A 361 3.87 -6.76 21.28
CA ARG A 361 3.20 -5.45 21.46
C ARG A 361 1.69 -5.62 21.67
N TYR A 362 1.06 -6.54 20.96
CA TYR A 362 -0.36 -6.84 21.14
C TYR A 362 -0.67 -7.33 22.55
N TYR A 363 0.09 -8.29 23.09
CA TYR A 363 -0.13 -8.76 24.46
C TYR A 363 0.16 -7.68 25.51
N GLN A 364 1.20 -6.88 25.32
CA GLN A 364 1.47 -5.72 26.20
C GLN A 364 0.31 -4.73 26.20
N TRP A 365 -0.30 -4.49 25.04
CA TRP A 365 -1.44 -3.59 24.88
C TRP A 365 -2.70 -4.14 25.56
N LEU A 366 -2.91 -5.46 25.55
CA LEU A 366 -3.96 -6.13 26.33
C LEU A 366 -3.72 -6.02 27.84
N ASP A 367 -2.50 -6.31 28.29
CA ASP A 367 -2.14 -6.29 29.71
C ASP A 367 -2.22 -4.89 30.33
N ALA A 368 -2.09 -3.84 29.51
CA ALA A 368 -2.31 -2.45 29.92
C ALA A 368 -3.78 -2.14 30.30
N GLY A 369 -4.69 -3.11 30.21
CA GLY A 369 -6.10 -2.96 30.55
C GLY A 369 -6.90 -2.20 29.50
N THR A 370 -6.37 -2.09 28.27
CA THR A 370 -7.11 -1.52 27.16
C THR A 370 -8.27 -2.45 26.80
N GLU A 371 -9.49 -1.93 26.75
CA GLU A 371 -10.63 -2.73 26.32
C GLU A 371 -10.39 -3.22 24.89
N GLN A 372 -10.39 -4.55 24.71
CA GLN A 372 -10.42 -5.11 23.37
C GLN A 372 -11.63 -4.55 22.63
N PRO A 373 -11.46 -3.98 21.43
CA PRO A 373 -12.60 -3.64 20.62
C PRO A 373 -13.45 -4.89 20.44
N ASN A 374 -14.75 -4.77 20.73
CA ASN A 374 -15.68 -5.81 20.35
C ASN A 374 -15.48 -6.13 18.87
N ALA A 375 -15.42 -7.42 18.54
CA ALA A 375 -15.38 -7.85 17.14
C ALA A 375 -16.51 -7.15 16.37
N PRO A 376 -16.27 -6.65 15.14
CA PRO A 376 -17.28 -5.95 14.36
C PRO A 376 -18.56 -6.79 14.30
N THR A 377 -19.69 -6.27 14.79
CA THR A 377 -20.97 -6.98 14.72
C THR A 377 -21.51 -6.96 13.28
N ALA A 378 -22.55 -7.75 13.00
CA ALA A 378 -23.22 -7.70 11.70
C ALA A 378 -23.77 -6.30 11.35
N ASN A 379 -23.97 -5.44 12.36
CA ASN A 379 -24.37 -4.04 12.20
C ASN A 379 -23.18 -3.10 11.96
N ASP A 380 -21.96 -3.53 12.30
CA ASP A 380 -20.72 -2.80 12.01
C ASP A 380 -20.15 -3.16 10.62
N ILE A 381 -20.61 -4.27 10.03
CA ILE A 381 -20.55 -4.44 8.58
C ILE A 381 -21.33 -3.26 8.00
N PRO A 382 -20.75 -2.40 7.16
CA PRO A 382 -21.55 -1.45 6.41
C PRO A 382 -22.61 -2.28 5.69
N THR A 383 -23.87 -2.21 6.15
CA THR A 383 -25.00 -2.93 5.54
C THR A 383 -24.81 -2.77 4.06
N ALA A 384 -24.65 -3.89 3.34
CA ALA A 384 -24.42 -3.93 1.90
C ALA A 384 -25.02 -2.68 1.32
N MET A 385 -24.16 -1.76 0.85
CA MET A 385 -24.57 -0.36 0.63
C MET A 385 -26.00 -0.40 0.12
N PRO A 386 -26.97 0.25 0.79
CA PRO A 386 -28.23 0.47 0.12
C PRO A 386 -27.84 0.93 -1.27
N VAL A 387 -28.44 0.34 -2.30
CA VAL A 387 -28.58 1.07 -3.54
C VAL A 387 -29.31 2.32 -3.09
N SER A 388 -28.54 3.33 -2.68
CA SER A 388 -29.06 4.49 -2.02
C SER A 388 -29.91 5.08 -3.11
N HIS A 389 -31.21 5.10 -2.89
CA HIS A 389 -32.09 5.94 -3.67
C HIS A 389 -31.37 7.27 -3.83
N ASP A 390 -31.06 7.57 -5.09
CA ASP A 390 -30.15 8.63 -5.49
C ASP A 390 -30.48 9.93 -4.72
N PRO A 391 -29.50 10.56 -4.05
CA PRO A 391 -29.61 11.99 -3.84
C PRO A 391 -29.61 12.65 -5.23
N PRO A 392 -30.40 13.71 -5.44
CA PRO A 392 -30.66 14.25 -6.77
C PRO A 392 -29.36 14.59 -7.52
N SER A 393 -29.16 13.90 -8.63
CA SER A 393 -28.27 14.19 -9.77
C SER A 393 -27.41 15.48 -9.67
N GLN A 394 -26.17 15.36 -9.19
CA GLN A 394 -25.13 16.33 -9.57
C GLN A 394 -24.59 15.91 -10.94
N GLN A 395 -25.16 16.50 -12.00
CA GLN A 395 -24.57 16.44 -13.34
C GLN A 395 -23.33 17.34 -13.37
N HIS A 396 -22.20 16.79 -13.84
CA HIS A 396 -21.00 17.56 -14.11
C HIS A 396 -20.91 17.86 -15.61
N ASP A 397 -20.60 19.10 -15.96
CA ASP A 397 -20.40 19.55 -17.33
C ASP A 397 -18.94 19.30 -17.79
N LEU A 398 -18.00 19.43 -16.86
CA LEU A 398 -16.56 19.38 -17.08
C LEU A 398 -15.89 18.38 -16.13
N PHE A 399 -14.92 17.63 -16.63
CA PHE A 399 -14.05 16.76 -15.84
C PHE A 399 -12.59 17.17 -16.02
N ILE A 400 -11.83 17.32 -14.94
CA ILE A 400 -10.38 17.57 -14.96
C ILE A 400 -9.65 16.30 -14.53
N SER A 401 -8.96 15.68 -15.47
CA SER A 401 -8.04 14.55 -15.26
C SER A 401 -6.62 15.07 -15.08
N HIS A 402 -5.97 14.68 -13.99
CA HIS A 402 -4.62 15.08 -13.65
C HIS A 402 -3.92 14.02 -12.79
N VAL A 403 -2.60 14.03 -12.78
CA VAL A 403 -1.81 13.25 -11.80
C VAL A 403 -1.77 13.97 -10.45
N SER A 404 -1.74 13.22 -9.34
CA SER A 404 -1.80 13.75 -7.97
C SER A 404 -0.70 14.79 -7.68
N ARG A 405 0.53 14.57 -8.15
CA ARG A 405 1.65 15.51 -8.03
C ARG A 405 1.35 16.92 -8.58
N HIS A 406 0.38 17.06 -9.50
CA HIS A 406 -0.02 18.34 -10.09
C HIS A 406 -1.29 18.93 -9.45
N VAL A 407 -1.67 18.46 -8.26
CA VAL A 407 -2.92 18.85 -7.58
C VAL A 407 -3.06 20.36 -7.39
N ASP A 408 -1.98 21.06 -7.07
CA ASP A 408 -2.03 22.51 -6.86
C ASP A 408 -2.35 23.27 -8.15
N PHE A 409 -1.74 22.84 -9.27
CA PHE A 409 -2.07 23.41 -10.58
C PHE A 409 -3.50 23.06 -11.00
N ALA A 410 -3.91 21.80 -10.79
CA ALA A 410 -5.26 21.34 -11.10
C ALA A 410 -6.34 22.07 -10.29
N ARG A 411 -6.06 22.38 -9.01
CA ARG A 411 -6.92 23.20 -8.15
C ARG A 411 -7.03 24.64 -8.66
N SER A 412 -5.90 25.26 -9.01
CA SER A 412 -5.88 26.60 -9.62
C SER A 412 -6.66 26.67 -10.94
N LEU A 413 -6.53 25.62 -11.77
CA LEU A 413 -7.31 25.45 -13.00
C LEU A 413 -8.80 25.32 -12.67
N TYR A 414 -9.18 24.46 -11.73
CA TYR A 414 -10.56 24.28 -11.30
C TYR A 414 -11.19 25.60 -10.84
N GLU A 415 -10.53 26.32 -9.93
CA GLU A 415 -11.03 27.60 -9.42
C GLU A 415 -11.21 28.62 -10.55
N SER A 416 -10.26 28.66 -11.49
CA SER A 416 -10.34 29.53 -12.66
C SER A 416 -11.50 29.16 -13.59
N LEU A 417 -11.77 27.87 -13.81
CA LEU A 417 -12.89 27.40 -14.63
C LEU A 417 -14.23 27.68 -13.96
N CYS A 418 -14.37 27.41 -12.67
CA CYS A 418 -15.57 27.73 -11.88
C CYS A 418 -15.90 29.23 -11.92
N ASN A 419 -14.88 30.08 -11.85
CA ASN A 419 -15.05 31.54 -11.91
C ASN A 419 -15.43 32.04 -13.31
N LYS A 420 -14.82 31.49 -14.37
CA LYS A 420 -14.99 31.97 -15.76
C LYS A 420 -16.18 31.35 -16.51
N LEU A 421 -16.59 30.14 -16.15
CA LEU A 421 -17.65 29.38 -16.79
C LEU A 421 -18.89 29.32 -15.88
N SER A 422 -19.42 30.50 -15.53
CA SER A 422 -20.56 30.61 -14.64
C SER A 422 -21.75 29.79 -15.14
N GLY A 423 -22.23 28.88 -14.29
CA GLY A 423 -23.34 27.97 -14.61
C GLY A 423 -22.92 26.64 -15.24
N SER A 424 -21.62 26.31 -15.25
CA SER A 424 -21.14 24.96 -15.53
C SER A 424 -20.54 24.30 -14.30
N SER A 425 -20.86 23.03 -14.10
CA SER A 425 -20.37 22.22 -12.98
C SER A 425 -19.05 21.55 -13.36
N VAL A 426 -17.99 21.86 -12.63
CA VAL A 426 -16.66 21.26 -12.83
C VAL A 426 -16.45 20.16 -11.80
N PHE A 427 -15.97 19.01 -12.26
CA PHE A 427 -15.49 17.93 -11.42
C PHE A 427 -13.96 17.95 -11.42
N LEU A 428 -13.38 18.19 -10.25
CA LEU A 428 -11.97 17.95 -9.96
C LEU A 428 -11.91 16.82 -8.95
N SER A 429 -11.23 15.73 -9.30
CA SER A 429 -11.08 14.55 -8.45
C SER A 429 -10.54 14.95 -7.08
N ALA A 430 -9.44 15.69 -7.01
CA ALA A 430 -8.80 16.11 -5.74
C ALA A 430 -9.67 16.97 -4.79
N GLN A 431 -10.64 17.75 -5.31
CA GLN A 431 -11.44 18.68 -4.48
C GLN A 431 -12.82 18.13 -4.12
N SER A 432 -13.37 17.25 -4.97
CA SER A 432 -14.63 16.55 -4.68
C SER A 432 -14.46 15.51 -3.54
N LEU A 433 -13.22 15.07 -3.30
CA LEU A 433 -12.81 14.18 -2.21
C LEU A 433 -12.98 14.80 -0.82
N ALA A 434 -12.57 16.06 -0.65
CA ALA A 434 -12.67 16.76 0.64
C ALA A 434 -14.13 17.05 1.06
N GLN A 435 -15.09 16.99 0.13
CA GLN A 435 -16.49 17.36 0.37
C GLN A 435 -17.45 16.18 0.51
N GLN A 436 -17.07 14.95 0.15
CA GLN A 436 -18.01 13.83 0.03
C GLN A 436 -17.81 12.62 0.97
N GLY A 437 -16.85 12.65 1.91
CA GLY A 437 -16.74 11.57 2.90
C GLY A 437 -16.41 10.20 2.28
N GLU A 438 -15.13 10.01 1.99
CA GLU A 438 -14.34 8.79 2.10
C GLU A 438 -14.73 7.44 1.44
N SER A 439 -15.90 7.21 0.81
CA SER A 439 -16.24 5.81 0.43
C SER A 439 -16.77 5.50 -0.99
N ASN A 440 -16.68 6.41 -1.98
CA ASN A 440 -17.21 6.12 -3.34
C ASN A 440 -16.44 6.79 -4.52
N TYR A 441 -15.11 6.83 -4.48
CA TYR A 441 -14.28 7.56 -5.47
C TYR A 441 -14.47 7.08 -6.91
N ARG A 442 -14.37 5.77 -7.17
CA ARG A 442 -14.52 5.22 -8.53
C ARG A 442 -15.92 5.43 -9.09
N VAL A 443 -16.95 5.23 -8.27
CA VAL A 443 -18.34 5.46 -8.67
C VAL A 443 -18.55 6.95 -8.97
N ALA A 444 -17.97 7.85 -8.17
CA ALA A 444 -18.01 9.28 -8.42
C ALA A 444 -17.27 9.65 -9.73
N ILE A 445 -16.10 9.05 -10.01
CA ILE A 445 -15.37 9.26 -11.26
C ILE A 445 -16.12 8.69 -12.45
N GLU A 446 -16.56 7.43 -12.43
CA GLU A 446 -17.29 6.81 -13.53
C GLU A 446 -18.61 7.57 -13.80
N ARG A 447 -19.29 8.03 -12.75
CA ARG A 447 -20.47 8.89 -12.85
C ARG A 447 -20.12 10.26 -13.42
N ALA A 448 -19.05 10.90 -12.95
CA ALA A 448 -18.62 12.19 -13.45
C ALA A 448 -18.15 12.12 -14.90
N LEU A 449 -17.40 11.08 -15.30
CA LEU A 449 -17.04 10.78 -16.69
C LEU A 449 -18.29 10.49 -17.54
N GLY A 450 -19.25 9.74 -16.99
CA GLY A 450 -20.52 9.45 -17.63
C GLY A 450 -21.31 10.72 -17.95
N HIS A 451 -21.35 11.69 -17.03
CA HIS A 451 -22.09 12.94 -17.21
C HIS A 451 -21.31 14.06 -17.92
N ALA A 452 -20.01 14.18 -17.69
CA ALA A 452 -19.17 15.27 -18.20
C ALA A 452 -19.25 15.39 -19.71
N HIS A 453 -19.56 16.57 -20.23
CA HIS A 453 -19.57 16.79 -21.67
C HIS A 453 -18.16 17.04 -22.22
N CYS A 454 -17.28 17.60 -21.39
CA CYS A 454 -15.90 17.87 -21.76
C CYS A 454 -14.94 17.29 -20.72
N LEU A 455 -13.90 16.62 -21.19
CA LEU A 455 -12.78 16.13 -20.40
C LEU A 455 -11.55 17.00 -20.67
N ILE A 456 -10.88 17.45 -19.63
CA ILE A 456 -9.60 18.16 -19.69
C ILE A 456 -8.54 17.20 -19.15
N VAL A 457 -7.52 16.88 -19.94
CA VAL A 457 -6.38 16.06 -19.54
C VAL A 457 -5.18 16.98 -19.31
N LEU A 458 -4.72 17.08 -18.06
CA LEU A 458 -3.57 17.89 -17.68
C LEU A 458 -2.27 17.08 -17.74
N LEU A 459 -1.33 17.50 -18.58
CA LEU A 459 -0.03 16.85 -18.79
C LEU A 459 1.12 17.86 -18.68
N LEU A 460 1.77 17.95 -17.53
CA LEU A 460 2.93 18.81 -17.31
C LEU A 460 4.26 18.08 -17.51
N ASP A 461 4.28 16.74 -17.40
CA ASP A 461 5.49 15.92 -17.58
C ASP A 461 5.23 14.70 -18.49
N PRO A 462 6.26 14.16 -19.18
CA PRO A 462 6.14 12.96 -20.00
C PRO A 462 5.54 11.75 -19.27
N ASP A 463 5.90 11.58 -18.00
CA ASP A 463 5.45 10.47 -17.16
C ASP A 463 3.97 10.59 -16.75
N ASP A 464 3.32 11.74 -16.97
CA ASP A 464 1.90 11.92 -16.65
C ASP A 464 1.02 10.97 -17.48
N LEU A 465 1.43 10.68 -18.71
CA LEU A 465 0.75 9.76 -19.62
C LEU A 465 0.79 8.30 -19.15
N GLN A 466 1.77 7.95 -18.31
CA GLN A 466 1.91 6.61 -17.74
C GLN A 466 1.09 6.44 -16.44
N SER A 467 0.47 7.51 -15.94
CA SER A 467 -0.37 7.43 -14.75
C SER A 467 -1.62 6.59 -15.01
N GLY A 468 -1.82 5.55 -14.19
CA GLY A 468 -2.94 4.62 -14.32
C GLY A 468 -4.32 5.30 -14.31
N TRP A 469 -4.52 6.31 -13.45
CA TRP A 469 -5.80 7.03 -13.36
C TRP A 469 -6.04 7.96 -14.54
N VAL A 470 -5.05 8.78 -14.91
CA VAL A 470 -5.16 9.67 -16.07
C VAL A 470 -5.45 8.84 -17.32
N ASN A 471 -4.71 7.74 -17.49
CA ASN A 471 -4.89 6.81 -18.59
C ASN A 471 -6.31 6.20 -18.61
N TYR A 472 -6.75 5.68 -17.47
CA TYR A 472 -8.09 5.12 -17.32
C TYR A 472 -9.19 6.15 -17.66
N GLU A 473 -9.09 7.37 -17.16
CA GLU A 473 -10.11 8.42 -17.33
C GLU A 473 -10.24 8.84 -18.80
N TRP A 474 -9.14 9.18 -19.48
CA TRP A 474 -9.21 9.63 -20.87
C TRP A 474 -9.53 8.49 -21.83
N MET A 475 -9.03 7.26 -21.58
CA MET A 475 -9.39 6.10 -22.39
C MET A 475 -10.87 5.74 -22.24
N THR A 476 -11.41 5.79 -21.03
CA THR A 476 -12.84 5.53 -20.77
C THR A 476 -13.70 6.56 -21.50
N PHE A 477 -13.39 7.84 -21.35
CA PHE A 477 -14.12 8.92 -22.00
C PHE A 477 -14.05 8.83 -23.54
N SER A 478 -12.86 8.57 -24.08
CA SER A 478 -12.64 8.40 -25.52
C SER A 478 -13.38 7.18 -26.07
N SER A 479 -13.37 6.06 -25.34
CA SER A 479 -14.07 4.82 -25.73
C SER A 479 -15.59 5.03 -25.82
N GLU A 480 -16.18 5.79 -24.90
CA GLU A 480 -17.61 6.12 -24.95
C GLU A 480 -17.96 7.03 -26.14
N ILE A 481 -17.07 7.95 -26.54
CA ILE A 481 -17.22 8.76 -27.75
C ILE A 481 -17.14 7.88 -29.00
N ILE A 482 -16.10 7.04 -29.11
CA ILE A 482 -15.88 6.15 -30.25
C ILE A 482 -17.05 5.16 -30.41
N ALA A 483 -17.57 4.65 -29.31
CA ALA A 483 -18.72 3.75 -29.31
C ALA A 483 -20.06 4.46 -29.62
N GLY A 484 -20.07 5.78 -29.76
CA GLY A 484 -21.27 6.58 -30.02
C GLY A 484 -22.24 6.66 -28.83
N ARG A 485 -21.83 6.18 -27.65
CA ARG A 485 -22.64 6.23 -26.41
C ARG A 485 -22.57 7.59 -25.73
N LYS A 486 -21.54 8.38 -26.04
CA LYS A 486 -21.32 9.72 -25.50
C LYS A 486 -21.03 10.71 -26.61
N GLN A 487 -21.69 11.86 -26.55
CA GLN A 487 -21.32 13.05 -27.33
C GLN A 487 -20.51 13.94 -26.39
N GLY A 488 -19.20 13.99 -26.55
CA GLY A 488 -18.32 14.76 -25.69
C GLY A 488 -17.02 15.13 -26.40
N LYS A 489 -16.22 15.99 -25.76
CA LYS A 489 -14.92 16.44 -26.26
C LYS A 489 -13.81 16.28 -25.24
N ILE A 490 -12.61 15.99 -25.74
CA ILE A 490 -11.39 15.92 -24.93
C ILE A 490 -10.53 17.12 -25.29
N PHE A 491 -9.97 17.77 -24.28
CA PHE A 491 -9.00 18.85 -24.39
C PHE A 491 -7.75 18.45 -23.63
N THR A 492 -6.59 18.55 -24.27
CA THR A 492 -5.30 18.30 -23.59
C THR A 492 -4.67 19.63 -23.25
N LEU A 493 -4.47 19.91 -21.95
CA LEU A 493 -3.70 21.05 -21.48
C LEU A 493 -2.29 20.55 -21.14
N MET A 494 -1.28 20.94 -21.92
CA MET A 494 0.06 20.38 -21.78
C MET A 494 1.20 21.39 -21.72
N ASP A 495 2.28 21.03 -21.03
CA ASP A 495 3.52 21.80 -21.03
C ASP A 495 4.34 21.56 -22.31
N THR A 496 4.29 22.51 -23.23
CA THR A 496 4.91 22.39 -24.56
C THR A 496 6.44 22.53 -24.61
N GLU A 497 7.15 22.82 -23.50
CA GLU A 497 8.64 22.69 -23.49
C GLU A 497 9.02 21.24 -23.25
N ARG A 498 8.19 20.51 -22.51
CA ARG A 498 8.48 19.14 -22.04
C ARG A 498 7.83 18.08 -22.92
N LEU A 499 6.70 18.43 -23.53
CA LEU A 499 5.86 17.53 -24.32
C LEU A 499 5.58 18.12 -25.70
N THR A 500 5.68 17.27 -26.71
CA THR A 500 5.23 17.54 -28.07
C THR A 500 3.97 16.75 -28.37
N ILE A 501 3.28 17.10 -29.47
CA ILE A 501 2.11 16.34 -29.92
C ILE A 501 2.49 14.89 -30.26
N ASP A 502 3.74 14.65 -30.69
CA ASP A 502 4.23 13.32 -31.02
C ASP A 502 4.47 12.43 -29.79
N ASP A 503 4.51 13.02 -28.59
CA ASP A 503 4.61 12.28 -27.34
C ASP A 503 3.23 11.80 -26.86
N LEU A 504 2.14 12.40 -27.35
CA LEU A 504 0.79 12.00 -26.96
C LEU A 504 0.41 10.62 -27.54
N PRO A 505 -0.40 9.82 -26.84
CA PRO A 505 -1.04 8.65 -27.42
C PRO A 505 -1.88 9.02 -28.64
N LEU A 506 -1.98 8.11 -29.62
CA LEU A 506 -2.74 8.35 -30.85
C LEU A 506 -4.18 8.83 -30.59
N GLY A 507 -4.82 8.31 -29.54
CA GLY A 507 -6.16 8.72 -29.13
C GLY A 507 -6.25 10.18 -28.69
N LEU A 508 -5.19 10.74 -28.09
CA LEU A 508 -5.15 12.15 -27.68
C LEU A 508 -4.67 13.10 -28.79
N ARG A 509 -3.86 12.62 -29.75
CA ARG A 509 -3.37 13.43 -30.89
C ARG A 509 -4.49 13.98 -31.78
N GLN A 510 -5.66 13.32 -31.76
CA GLN A 510 -6.81 13.68 -32.60
C GLN A 510 -7.69 14.76 -31.96
N HIS A 511 -7.36 15.19 -30.74
CA HIS A 511 -8.14 16.15 -29.95
C HIS A 511 -7.47 17.51 -29.84
N GLU A 512 -8.21 18.52 -29.39
CA GLU A 512 -7.70 19.88 -29.26
C GLU A 512 -6.64 19.97 -28.14
N VAL A 513 -5.44 20.46 -28.48
CA VAL A 513 -4.31 20.64 -27.54
C VAL A 513 -4.10 22.12 -27.26
N VAL A 514 -4.04 22.49 -25.97
CA VAL A 514 -3.70 23.82 -25.48
C VAL A 514 -2.33 23.76 -24.81
N GLY A 515 -1.34 24.43 -25.40
CA GLY A 515 0.01 24.48 -24.87
C GLY A 515 0.20 25.58 -23.82
N LEU A 516 0.90 25.28 -22.74
CA LEU A 516 1.18 26.21 -21.64
C LEU A 516 2.27 27.25 -21.96
N GLN A 517 2.96 27.18 -23.11
CA GLN A 517 4.21 27.94 -23.31
C GLN A 517 4.24 29.06 -24.35
N ARG A 518 3.09 29.64 -24.66
CA ARG A 518 3.07 30.93 -25.38
C ARG A 518 2.18 31.96 -24.71
N LEU A 519 1.80 31.66 -23.48
CA LEU A 519 0.74 32.31 -22.72
C LEU A 519 1.13 32.16 -21.24
N SER A 520 0.98 33.21 -20.43
CA SER A 520 0.92 33.04 -18.96
C SER A 520 -0.12 31.96 -18.62
N PRO A 521 -0.02 31.23 -17.49
CA PRO A 521 -1.01 30.21 -17.10
C PRO A 521 -2.46 30.73 -17.21
N ARG A 522 -2.67 32.00 -16.87
CA ARG A 522 -3.94 32.71 -17.04
C ARG A 522 -4.44 32.75 -18.49
N GLN A 523 -3.57 33.09 -19.43
CA GLN A 523 -3.88 33.18 -20.85
C GLN A 523 -4.13 31.78 -21.47
N ALA A 524 -3.40 30.75 -21.04
CA ALA A 524 -3.66 29.38 -21.47
C ALA A 524 -5.04 28.90 -21.01
N ILE A 525 -5.42 29.24 -19.77
CA ILE A 525 -6.76 28.99 -19.23
C ILE A 525 -7.82 29.82 -19.99
N ASP A 526 -7.55 31.09 -20.31
CA ASP A 526 -8.46 31.90 -21.14
C ASP A 526 -8.71 31.23 -22.50
N ARG A 527 -7.65 30.76 -23.15
CA ARG A 527 -7.73 30.06 -24.42
C ARG A 527 -8.49 28.73 -24.31
N LEU A 528 -8.28 27.99 -23.23
CA LEU A 528 -9.05 26.79 -22.93
C LEU A 528 -10.55 27.13 -22.77
N CYS A 529 -10.90 28.20 -22.04
CA CYS A 529 -12.28 28.65 -21.90
C CYS A 529 -12.94 29.03 -23.24
N GLU A 530 -12.20 29.63 -24.17
CA GLU A 530 -12.70 29.92 -25.53
C GLU A 530 -13.12 28.64 -26.27
N PHE A 531 -12.39 27.55 -26.08
CA PHE A 531 -12.74 26.25 -26.64
C PHE A 531 -13.87 25.57 -25.87
N LEU A 532 -13.90 25.65 -24.53
CA LEU A 532 -14.92 25.00 -23.72
C LEU A 532 -16.31 25.61 -23.91
N THR A 533 -16.42 26.95 -23.97
CA THR A 533 -17.71 27.67 -23.95
C THR A 533 -18.68 27.24 -25.05
N PRO A 534 -18.30 27.14 -26.34
CA PRO A 534 -19.21 26.71 -27.40
C PRO A 534 -19.70 25.26 -27.21
N ASN A 535 -18.81 24.37 -26.74
CA ASN A 535 -19.15 22.96 -26.55
C ASN A 535 -20.11 22.76 -25.37
N LEU A 536 -19.88 23.49 -24.27
CA LEU A 536 -20.78 23.49 -23.12
C LEU A 536 -22.16 24.10 -23.44
N ARG A 537 -22.22 25.13 -24.31
CA ARG A 537 -23.49 25.70 -24.78
C ARG A 537 -24.26 24.75 -25.70
N ALA A 538 -23.57 24.00 -26.56
CA ALA A 538 -24.20 23.03 -27.44
C ALA A 538 -24.77 21.81 -26.69
N ALA A 539 -24.19 21.48 -25.53
CA ALA A 539 -24.60 20.37 -24.69
C ALA A 539 -25.90 20.61 -23.90
N LYS A 540 -26.25 21.88 -23.61
CA LYS A 540 -27.43 22.21 -22.81
C LYS A 540 -28.70 22.06 -23.66
N PRO A 541 -29.75 21.38 -23.16
CA PRO A 541 -31.01 21.28 -23.88
C PRO A 541 -31.56 22.68 -24.17
N LYS A 542 -32.02 22.94 -25.40
CA LYS A 542 -32.75 24.16 -25.73
C LYS A 542 -34.03 24.16 -24.90
N THR A 543 -34.08 25.02 -23.89
CA THR A 543 -35.28 25.26 -23.06
C THR A 543 -36.42 25.85 -23.87
#